data_AF-A0A6I3K806-F1
#
_entry.id   AF-A0A6I3K806-F1
#
_cell.length_a   1.000
_cell.length_b   1.000
_cell.length_c   1.000
_cell.angle_alpha   90.00
_cell.angle_beta   90.00
_cell.angle_gamma   90.00
#
_symmetry.space_group_name_H-M   'P 1'
#
loop_
_entity.id
_entity.type
_entity.pdbx_description
1 polymer ?
#
loop_
_entity_poly.entity_id
_entity_poly.type
_entity_poly.pdbx_seq_one_letter_code
_entity_poly.pdbx_strand_id
1 'polypeptide(L)'
;MVKLRVIPELDEFIGQAHVDVPAVKPHIAHAEVFVSTDDVLVDPSLTQQLADALSAAPITIHGAGHFLESDGYAEFPQLGDRIAQWLRSL
;
A
#
# COMPACT_ATOMS: atom_id res chain seq x y z
N MET A 1 -10.97 13.86 -4.56
CA MET A 1 -11.09 12.68 -5.43
C MET A 1 -9.68 12.18 -5.69
N VAL A 2 -9.38 10.94 -5.32
CA VAL A 2 -8.05 10.34 -5.53
C VAL A 2 -7.84 10.18 -7.03
N LYS A 3 -6.67 10.58 -7.53
CA LYS A 3 -6.31 10.46 -8.95
C LYS A 3 -4.94 9.82 -9.08
N LEU A 4 -4.83 8.84 -9.97
CA LEU A 4 -3.56 8.23 -10.34
C LEU A 4 -3.05 8.97 -11.57
N ARG A 5 -2.05 9.85 -11.40
CA ARG A 5 -1.58 10.76 -12.47
C ARG A 5 -1.13 10.04 -13.75
N VAL A 6 -0.75 8.78 -13.60
CA VAL A 6 -0.16 7.92 -14.64
C VAL A 6 -1.17 7.03 -15.38
N ILE A 7 -2.42 6.90 -14.89
CA ILE A 7 -3.45 6.04 -15.50
C ILE A 7 -4.80 6.77 -15.49
N PRO A 8 -4.94 7.84 -16.28
CA PRO A 8 -6.15 8.67 -16.29
C PRO A 8 -7.40 7.92 -16.76
N GLU A 9 -7.24 6.81 -17.48
CA GLU A 9 -8.36 5.97 -17.94
C GLU A 9 -9.14 5.35 -16.77
N LEU A 10 -8.54 5.27 -15.58
CA LEU A 10 -9.18 4.75 -14.38
C LEU A 10 -9.92 5.84 -13.57
N ASP A 11 -9.79 7.13 -13.91
CA ASP A 11 -10.40 8.22 -13.15
C ASP A 11 -11.93 8.06 -13.02
N GLU A 12 -12.61 7.64 -14.09
CA GLU A 12 -14.05 7.41 -14.07
C GLU A 12 -14.42 6.23 -13.17
N PHE A 13 -13.69 5.11 -13.30
CA PHE A 13 -13.89 3.92 -12.48
C PHE A 13 -13.68 4.22 -10.99
N ILE A 14 -12.58 4.91 -10.64
CA ILE A 14 -12.27 5.33 -9.27
C ILE A 14 -13.33 6.31 -8.76
N GLY A 15 -13.79 7.24 -9.60
CA GLY A 15 -14.82 8.22 -9.24
C GLY A 15 -16.18 7.60 -8.94
N GLN A 16 -16.50 6.45 -9.55
CA GLN A 16 -17.72 5.69 -9.28
C GLN A 16 -17.57 4.74 -8.09
N ALA A 17 -16.34 4.40 -7.69
CA ALA A 17 -16.08 3.49 -6.59
C ALA A 17 -16.37 4.15 -5.23
N HIS A 18 -17.09 3.44 -4.37
CA HIS A 18 -17.27 3.80 -2.97
C HIS A 18 -16.76 2.66 -2.09
N VAL A 19 -15.60 2.85 -1.47
CA VAL A 19 -15.00 1.88 -0.56
C VAL A 19 -15.20 2.37 0.88
N ASP A 20 -16.03 1.66 1.63
CA ASP A 20 -16.24 1.91 3.06
C ASP A 20 -15.15 1.20 3.88
N VAL A 21 -13.94 1.78 3.89
CA VAL A 21 -12.80 1.27 4.67
C VAL A 21 -13.14 1.13 6.17
N PRO A 22 -13.84 2.08 6.81
CA PRO A 22 -14.30 1.92 8.18
C PRO A 22 -15.19 0.68 8.42
N ALA A 23 -16.04 0.29 7.47
CA ALA A 23 -16.84 -0.93 7.58
C ALA A 23 -16.01 -2.21 7.42
N VAL A 24 -14.91 -2.18 6.62
CA VAL A 24 -14.03 -3.33 6.43
C VAL A 24 -13.09 -3.52 7.62
N LYS A 25 -12.57 -2.44 8.19
CA LYS A 25 -11.54 -2.44 9.24
C LYS A 25 -11.81 -3.41 10.41
N PRO A 26 -13.02 -3.50 11.00
CA PRO A 26 -13.29 -4.44 12.10
C PRO A 26 -13.09 -5.92 11.75
N HIS A 27 -13.05 -6.26 10.47
CA HIS A 27 -12.88 -7.61 9.95
C HIS A 27 -11.43 -7.93 9.59
N ILE A 28 -10.51 -6.99 9.80
CA ILE A 28 -9.08 -7.17 9.54
C ILE A 28 -8.37 -7.36 10.88
N ALA A 29 -7.85 -8.56 11.11
CA ALA A 29 -7.14 -8.88 12.34
C ALA A 29 -5.74 -8.25 12.41
N HIS A 30 -5.06 -8.16 11.26
CA HIS A 30 -3.71 -7.61 11.14
C HIS A 30 -3.53 -7.00 9.75
N ALA A 31 -2.89 -5.83 9.67
CA ALA A 31 -2.60 -5.14 8.43
C ALA A 31 -1.16 -4.61 8.45
N GLU A 32 -0.39 -4.96 7.42
CA GLU A 32 0.92 -4.38 7.13
C GLU A 32 0.79 -3.57 5.84
N VAL A 33 1.30 -2.34 5.85
CA VAL A 33 1.28 -1.47 4.66
C VAL A 33 2.70 -1.05 4.35
N PHE A 34 3.15 -1.31 3.12
CA PHE A 34 4.45 -0.87 2.63
C PHE A 34 4.27 0.33 1.73
N VAL A 35 5.10 1.36 1.91
CA VAL A 35 5.09 2.57 1.08
C VAL A 35 6.48 2.78 0.51
N SER A 36 6.58 2.86 -0.81
CA SER A 36 7.79 3.29 -1.49
C SER A 36 7.80 4.81 -1.59
N THR A 37 8.92 5.47 -1.27
CA THR A 37 8.99 6.95 -1.31
C THR A 37 9.03 7.54 -2.71
N ASP A 38 9.38 6.74 -3.71
CA ASP A 38 9.57 7.12 -5.10
C ASP A 38 8.64 6.37 -6.06
N ASP A 39 7.50 5.88 -5.54
CA ASP A 39 6.44 5.30 -6.34
C ASP A 39 5.82 6.37 -7.26
N VAL A 40 6.02 6.19 -8.56
CA VAL A 40 5.51 7.09 -9.60
C VAL A 40 4.07 6.74 -10.01
N LEU A 41 3.61 5.53 -9.71
CA LEU A 41 2.29 5.05 -10.09
C LEU A 41 1.25 5.40 -9.04
N VAL A 42 1.59 5.20 -7.77
CA VAL A 42 0.74 5.53 -6.62
C VAL A 42 1.48 6.55 -5.76
N ASP A 43 0.93 7.77 -5.68
CA ASP A 43 1.50 8.82 -4.83
C ASP A 43 1.62 8.32 -3.39
N PRO A 44 2.82 8.37 -2.75
CA PRO A 44 3.03 7.82 -1.41
C PRO A 44 2.04 8.32 -0.35
N SER A 45 1.52 9.55 -0.54
CA SER A 45 0.50 10.12 0.34
C SER A 45 -0.84 9.38 0.30
N LEU A 46 -1.19 8.72 -0.80
CA LEU A 46 -2.39 7.90 -0.93
C LEU A 46 -2.24 6.60 -0.14
N THR A 47 -1.06 5.97 -0.23
CA THR A 47 -0.73 4.78 0.56
C THR A 47 -0.73 5.09 2.06
N GLN A 48 -0.21 6.26 2.46
CA GLN A 48 -0.28 6.73 3.85
C GLN A 48 -1.72 6.90 4.33
N GLN A 49 -2.59 7.53 3.52
CA GLN A 49 -4.02 7.68 3.87
C GLN A 49 -4.72 6.33 4.06
N LEU A 50 -4.41 5.34 3.22
CA LEU A 50 -4.94 3.99 3.38
C LEU A 50 -4.43 3.33 4.67
N ALA A 51 -3.14 3.47 4.99
CA ALA A 51 -2.56 2.96 6.22
C ALA A 51 -3.28 3.53 7.46
N ASP A 52 -3.50 4.85 7.48
CA ASP A 52 -4.21 5.54 8.56
C ASP A 52 -5.66 5.01 8.70
N ALA A 53 -6.36 4.85 7.56
CA ALA A 53 -7.72 4.32 7.53
C ALA A 53 -7.82 2.88 8.04
N LEU A 54 -6.79 2.06 7.79
CA LEU A 54 -6.65 0.70 8.33
C LEU A 54 -6.10 0.67 9.76
N SER A 55 -5.62 1.80 10.28
CA SER A 55 -4.83 1.89 11.52
C SER A 55 -3.61 0.98 11.55
N ALA A 56 -2.95 0.88 10.39
CA ALA A 56 -1.65 0.27 10.24
C ALA A 56 -0.58 1.36 10.24
N ALA A 57 0.55 1.12 10.92
CA ALA A 57 1.72 1.97 10.76
C ALA A 57 2.45 1.58 9.46
N PRO A 58 2.61 2.49 8.48
CA PRO A 58 3.23 2.12 7.23
C PRO A 58 4.73 1.92 7.38
N ILE A 59 5.24 0.92 6.66
CA ILE A 59 6.64 0.59 6.54
C ILE A 59 7.18 1.32 5.31
N THR A 60 7.97 2.36 5.54
CA THR A 60 8.58 3.14 4.46
C THR A 60 9.81 2.43 3.92
N ILE A 61 9.84 2.27 2.60
CA ILE A 61 10.98 1.75 1.84
C ILE A 61 11.44 2.85 0.89
N HIS A 62 12.74 3.14 0.91
CA HIS A 62 13.33 4.16 0.06
C HIS A 62 13.83 3.55 -1.25
N GLY A 63 13.56 4.20 -2.38
CA GLY A 63 14.14 3.80 -3.67
C GLY A 63 13.58 2.48 -4.21
N ALA A 64 12.31 2.19 -3.94
CA ALA A 64 11.69 0.91 -4.32
C ALA A 64 10.80 1.00 -5.56
N GLY A 65 10.65 2.18 -6.15
CA GLY A 65 9.74 2.39 -7.28
C GLY A 65 8.32 1.96 -6.91
N HIS A 66 7.70 1.14 -7.75
CA HIS A 66 6.39 0.54 -7.49
C HIS A 66 6.49 -0.95 -7.08
N PHE A 67 7.66 -1.37 -6.55
CA PHE A 67 7.94 -2.78 -6.22
C PHE A 67 7.81 -3.73 -7.42
N LEU A 68 8.02 -3.23 -8.64
CA LEU A 68 8.00 -4.06 -9.84
C LEU A 68 9.38 -4.69 -10.07
N GLU A 69 9.41 -5.79 -10.83
CA GLU A 69 10.67 -6.37 -11.30
C GLU A 69 11.52 -5.34 -12.07
N SER A 70 10.89 -4.46 -12.83
CA SER A 70 11.55 -3.35 -13.53
C SER A 70 12.22 -2.33 -12.60
N ASP A 71 11.77 -2.27 -11.35
CA ASP A 71 12.34 -1.43 -10.29
C ASP A 71 13.44 -2.17 -9.50
N GLY A 72 13.77 -3.41 -9.90
CA GLY A 72 14.72 -4.28 -9.22
C GLY A 72 14.10 -5.15 -8.11
N TYR A 73 12.77 -5.10 -7.92
CA TYR A 73 12.04 -5.89 -6.92
C TYR A 73 11.59 -7.25 -7.47
N ALA A 74 12.56 -8.10 -7.86
CA ALA A 74 12.30 -9.51 -8.16
C ALA A 74 12.00 -10.33 -6.88
N GLU A 75 12.48 -9.84 -5.74
CA GLU A 75 12.23 -10.39 -4.41
C GLU A 75 11.81 -9.26 -3.47
N PHE A 76 11.02 -9.60 -2.44
CA PHE A 76 10.57 -8.64 -1.43
C PHE A 76 11.03 -9.07 -0.03
N PRO A 77 12.32 -8.94 0.30
CA PRO A 77 12.87 -9.44 1.56
C PRO A 77 12.21 -8.81 2.79
N GLN A 78 11.86 -7.53 2.74
CA GLN A 78 11.19 -6.83 3.85
C GLN A 78 9.81 -7.42 4.17
N LEU A 79 9.08 -7.93 3.17
CA LEU A 79 7.83 -8.65 3.41
C LEU A 79 8.10 -9.99 4.09
N GLY A 80 9.11 -10.73 3.63
CA GLY A 80 9.53 -11.99 4.24
C GLY A 80 9.91 -11.82 5.72
N ASP A 81 10.72 -10.80 6.01
CA ASP A 81 11.13 -10.48 7.38
C ASP A 81 9.94 -10.14 8.27
N ARG A 82 8.96 -9.39 7.76
CA ARG A 82 7.75 -9.01 8.50
C ARG A 82 6.85 -10.21 8.79
N ILE A 83 6.62 -11.08 7.82
CA ILE A 83 5.86 -12.31 8.03
C ILE A 83 6.57 -13.18 9.06
N ALA A 84 7.89 -13.35 8.95
CA ALA A 84 8.66 -14.15 9.90
C ALA A 84 8.63 -13.55 11.32
N GLN A 85 8.69 -12.22 11.45
CA GLN A 85 8.53 -11.53 12.73
C GLN A 85 7.14 -11.74 13.32
N TRP A 86 6.09 -11.59 12.50
CA TRP A 86 4.71 -11.79 12.93
C TRP A 86 4.47 -13.22 13.44
N LEU A 87 4.92 -14.24 12.69
CA LEU A 87 4.82 -15.64 13.11
C LEU A 87 5.53 -15.94 14.43
N ARG A 88 6.59 -15.22 14.78
CA ARG A 88 7.29 -15.35 16.07
C ARG A 88 6.57 -14.64 17.23
N SER A 89 5.59 -13.78 16.92
CA SER A 89 4.82 -13.02 17.93
C SER A 89 3.45 -13.63 18.23
N LEU A 90 3.05 -14.68 17.51
CA LEU A 90 1.88 -15.52 17.79
C LEU A 90 2.17 -16.50 18.93
#